data_AF-A0A1M7HEN1-F1
#
_entry.id   AF-A0A1M7HEN1-F1
#
_cell.length_a   1.000
_cell.length_b   1.000
_cell.length_c   1.000
_cell.angle_alpha   90.00
_cell.angle_beta   90.00
_cell.angle_gamma   90.00
#
_symmetry.space_group_name_H-M   'P 1'
#
loop_
_entity.id
_entity.type
_entity.pdbx_description
1 polymer ?
#
loop_
_entity_poly.entity_id
_entity_poly.type
_entity_poly.pdbx_seq_one_letter_code
_entity_poly.pdbx_strand_id
1 'polypeptide(L)'
;MAASRWPGWNVVLPALAWTVLLGLLPWWLGLPLLFALAAAVLLLQHRLAGEHATLIRRGLRWGLPGVLFAVQRTLGGDAFAWGAALLGALTGYTLLAGLEAWLDRSRRHGSWRRDPTAAASAEWRELAMAPIGPPAEIIELQLPAWQSAETGLLDPLAHRVEYRGDGFVFSDGSRIDGAGPQAAFSPAGRWFGARMPNGRGIVLWDRERHQQHRLRGWQLCGWYREEPWLSRREGDMPLALPAVLGRDDED
;
A
#
# COMPACT_ATOMS: atom_id res chain seq x y z
N MET A 1 13.29 -13.11 6.06
CA MET A 1 14.18 -12.00 6.50
C MET A 1 13.53 -10.70 6.07
N ALA A 2 12.97 -9.96 7.03
CA ALA A 2 12.24 -8.73 6.75
C ALA A 2 13.23 -7.64 6.31
N ALA A 3 13.07 -7.14 5.09
CA ALA A 3 13.84 -5.99 4.61
C ALA A 3 13.38 -4.75 5.38
N SER A 4 14.15 -4.34 6.40
CA SER A 4 13.95 -3.06 7.06
C SER A 4 14.19 -1.96 6.02
N ARG A 5 13.12 -1.31 5.55
CA ARG A 5 13.23 -0.03 4.85
C ARG A 5 13.80 0.97 5.85
N TRP A 6 15.08 1.30 5.72
CA TRP A 6 15.69 2.31 6.58
C TRP A 6 14.98 3.64 6.33
N PRO A 7 14.49 4.33 7.37
CA PRO A 7 13.88 5.63 7.20
C PRO A 7 14.93 6.57 6.60
N GLY A 8 14.62 7.16 5.45
CA GLY A 8 15.52 8.11 4.79
C GLY A 8 15.91 9.23 5.77
N TRP A 9 17.16 9.66 5.72
CA TRP A 9 17.71 10.69 6.61
C TRP A 9 16.86 11.98 6.67
N ASN A 10 16.16 12.29 5.57
CA ASN A 10 15.22 13.41 5.47
C ASN A 10 14.06 13.34 6.47
N VAL A 11 13.78 12.18 7.06
CA VAL A 11 12.72 11.97 8.07
C VAL A 11 13.28 11.97 9.49
N VAL A 12 14.50 11.44 9.66
CA VAL A 12 15.12 11.30 10.98
C VAL A 12 15.62 12.65 11.49
N LEU A 13 16.25 13.46 10.63
CA LEU A 13 16.76 14.80 10.98
C LEU A 13 15.69 15.73 11.58
N PRO A 14 14.52 15.95 10.95
CA PRO A 14 13.49 16.81 11.51
C PRO A 14 12.86 16.24 12.80
N ALA A 15 12.75 14.91 12.91
CA ALA A 15 12.26 14.28 14.14
C ALA A 15 13.22 14.51 15.31
N LEU A 16 14.53 14.38 15.07
CA LEU A 16 15.58 14.59 16.08
C LEU A 16 15.66 16.06 16.49
N ALA A 17 15.59 16.98 15.51
CA ALA A 17 15.52 18.41 15.76
C ALA A 17 14.29 18.79 16.61
N TRP A 18 13.13 18.17 16.34
CA TRP A 18 11.90 18.36 17.10
C TRP A 18 12.01 17.88 18.54
N THR A 19 12.59 16.69 18.76
CA THR A 19 12.85 16.16 20.11
C THR A 19 13.78 17.07 20.90
N VAL A 20 14.87 17.54 20.28
CA VAL A 20 15.83 18.45 20.92
C VAL A 20 15.18 19.78 21.26
N LEU A 21 14.39 20.36 20.36
CA LEU A 21 13.66 21.61 20.59
C LEU A 21 12.74 21.49 21.82
N LEU A 22 11.95 20.43 21.91
CA LEU A 22 11.05 20.19 23.04
C LEU A 22 11.78 19.84 24.34
N GLY A 23 12.95 19.21 24.26
CA GLY A 23 13.82 18.96 25.42
C GLY A 23 14.49 20.21 25.97
N LEU A 24 14.68 21.24 25.14
CA LEU A 24 15.22 22.55 25.54
C LEU A 24 14.13 23.51 26.02
N LEU A 25 12.89 23.32 25.55
CA LEU A 25 11.75 24.14 25.96
C LEU A 25 11.36 23.86 27.42
N PRO A 26 10.85 24.85 28.16
CA PRO A 26 10.25 24.59 29.45
C PRO A 26 9.08 23.60 29.31
N TRP A 27 9.01 22.62 30.19
CA TRP A 27 8.00 21.55 30.11
C TRP A 27 6.56 22.08 30.08
N TRP A 28 6.30 23.22 30.72
CA TRP A 28 5.00 23.89 30.75
C TRP A 28 4.56 24.47 29.39
N LEU A 29 5.47 24.64 28.43
CA LEU A 29 5.18 25.00 27.04
C LEU A 29 5.09 23.77 26.14
N GLY A 30 5.93 22.76 26.38
CA GLY A 30 5.96 21.54 25.58
C GLY A 30 4.69 20.68 25.74
N LEU A 31 4.20 20.53 26.97
CA LEU A 31 2.97 19.78 27.27
C LEU A 31 1.71 20.34 26.57
N PRO A 32 1.36 21.63 26.72
CA PRO A 32 0.17 22.18 26.04
C PRO A 32 0.31 22.16 24.52
N LEU A 33 1.53 22.26 23.98
CA LEU A 33 1.76 22.13 22.54
C LEU A 33 1.45 20.71 22.02
N LEU A 34 1.86 19.68 22.76
CA LEU A 34 1.51 18.29 22.43
C LEU A 34 0.01 18.04 22.57
N PHE A 35 -0.63 18.61 23.59
CA PHE A 35 -2.09 18.55 23.75
C PHE A 35 -2.84 19.27 22.62
N ALA A 36 -2.36 20.43 22.18
CA ALA A 36 -2.93 21.15 21.05
C ALA A 36 -2.82 20.35 19.75
N LEU A 37 -1.68 19.67 19.51
CA LEU A 37 -1.51 18.76 18.37
C LEU A 37 -2.46 17.55 18.47
N ALA A 38 -2.62 16.96 19.65
CA ALA A 38 -3.57 15.86 19.88
C ALA A 38 -5.02 16.31 19.62
N ALA A 39 -5.40 17.48 20.14
CA ALA A 39 -6.71 18.08 19.92
C ALA A 39 -6.96 18.43 18.46
N ALA A 40 -5.96 18.97 17.76
CA ALA A 40 -6.06 19.26 16.32
C ALA A 40 -6.33 17.99 15.51
N VAL A 41 -5.67 16.88 15.84
CA VAL A 41 -5.94 15.59 15.18
C VAL A 41 -7.34 15.07 15.50
N LEU A 42 -7.79 15.18 16.75
CA LEU A 42 -9.12 14.71 17.16
C LEU A 42 -10.26 15.55 16.57
N LEU A 43 -10.11 16.87 16.52
CA LEU A 43 -11.17 17.80 16.10
C LEU A 43 -11.19 18.02 14.59
N LEU A 44 -10.02 18.05 13.94
CA LEU A 44 -9.91 18.30 12.50
C LEU A 44 -9.66 17.02 11.69
N GLN A 45 -9.86 15.82 12.28
CA GLN A 45 -9.65 14.53 11.63
C GLN A 45 -10.32 14.40 10.24
N HIS A 46 -11.48 15.05 10.02
CA HIS A 46 -12.22 14.98 8.75
C HIS A 46 -11.78 16.04 7.73
N ARG A 47 -11.00 17.04 8.14
CA ARG A 47 -10.52 18.15 7.29
C ARG A 47 -9.02 18.10 7.00
N LEU A 48 -8.27 17.30 7.74
CA LEU A 48 -6.84 17.12 7.56
C LEU A 48 -6.57 16.11 6.42
N ALA A 49 -5.83 16.54 5.39
CA ALA A 49 -5.35 15.65 4.36
C ALA A 49 -4.47 14.53 4.97
N GLY A 50 -4.46 13.34 4.34
CA GLY A 50 -3.78 12.14 4.87
C GLY A 50 -2.33 12.40 5.28
N GLU A 51 -1.59 13.15 4.47
CA GLU A 51 -0.18 13.51 4.71
C GLU A 51 0.01 14.36 5.98
N HIS A 52 -0.80 15.41 6.18
CA HIS A 52 -0.72 16.27 7.36
C HIS A 52 -1.01 15.50 8.66
N ALA A 53 -1.95 14.56 8.62
CA ALA A 53 -2.26 13.72 9.78
C ALA A 53 -1.08 12.80 10.15
N THR A 54 -0.34 12.27 9.16
CA THR A 54 0.86 11.47 9.44
C THR A 54 2.00 12.30 10.03
N LEU A 55 2.16 13.55 9.59
CA LEU A 55 3.15 14.48 10.15
C LEU A 55 2.85 14.82 11.60
N ILE A 56 1.58 15.10 11.95
CA ILE A 56 1.20 15.42 13.32
C ILE A 56 1.38 14.20 14.24
N ARG A 57 1.02 12.99 13.81
CA ARG A 57 1.26 11.75 14.57
C ARG A 57 2.75 11.53 14.84
N ARG A 58 3.59 11.77 13.82
CA ARG A 58 5.04 11.70 13.97
C ARG A 58 5.56 12.76 14.95
N GLY A 59 5.00 13.97 14.90
CA GLY A 59 5.28 15.05 15.86
C GLY A 59 4.94 14.69 17.31
N LEU A 60 3.80 14.01 17.55
CA LEU A 60 3.47 13.49 18.89
C LEU A 60 4.47 12.42 19.35
N ARG A 61 4.78 11.46 18.47
CA ARG A 61 5.64 10.30 18.80
C ARG A 61 7.07 10.68 19.15
N TRP A 62 7.61 11.71 18.48
CA TRP A 62 8.96 12.22 18.73
C TRP A 62 9.00 13.42 19.68
N GLY A 63 7.86 14.06 19.93
CA GLY A 63 7.78 15.15 20.91
C GLY A 63 7.65 14.66 22.35
N LEU A 64 7.05 13.50 22.59
CA LEU A 64 6.89 12.91 23.92
C LEU A 64 8.25 12.70 24.64
N PRO A 65 9.28 12.12 24.00
CA PRO A 65 10.61 12.00 24.62
C PRO A 65 11.24 13.35 24.98
N GLY A 66 11.04 14.37 24.14
CA GLY A 66 11.57 15.72 24.38
C GLY A 66 10.97 16.34 25.64
N VAL A 67 9.64 16.28 25.80
CA VAL A 67 8.96 16.83 26.98
C VAL A 67 9.29 16.04 28.26
N LEU A 68 9.40 14.70 28.18
CA LEU A 68 9.82 13.88 29.32
C LEU A 68 11.25 14.21 29.77
N PHE A 69 12.15 14.49 28.83
CA PHE A 69 13.50 14.95 29.12
C PHE A 69 13.50 16.34 29.78
N ALA A 70 12.67 17.27 29.30
CA ALA A 70 12.52 18.58 29.93
C ALA A 70 12.00 18.48 31.37
N VAL A 71 11.01 17.61 31.62
CA VAL A 71 10.47 17.32 32.97
C VAL A 71 11.56 16.72 33.87
N GLN A 72 12.30 15.71 33.38
CA GLN A 72 13.41 15.09 34.11
C GLN A 72 14.48 16.11 34.50
N ARG A 73 14.83 17.00 33.57
CA ARG A 73 15.80 18.10 33.81
C ARG A 73 15.32 19.04 34.92
N THR A 74 14.04 19.38 34.94
CA THR A 74 13.48 20.26 35.98
C THR A 74 13.31 19.61 37.35
N LEU A 75 13.13 18.28 37.39
CA LEU A 75 12.97 17.51 38.63
C LEU A 75 14.30 17.14 39.29
N GLY A 76 15.44 17.55 38.73
CA GLY A 76 16.73 17.49 39.44
C GLY A 76 17.49 16.16 39.36
N GLY A 77 17.27 15.31 38.36
CA GLY A 77 18.12 14.14 38.07
C GLY A 77 18.13 13.01 39.10
N ASP A 78 17.43 13.17 40.23
CA ASP A 78 17.30 12.18 41.29
C ASP A 78 16.54 10.92 40.84
N ALA A 79 16.63 9.84 41.63
CA ALA A 79 15.92 8.59 41.38
C ALA A 79 14.40 8.81 41.20
N PHE A 80 13.83 9.80 41.88
CA PHE A 80 12.45 10.21 41.70
C PHE A 80 12.18 10.82 40.32
N ALA A 81 13.09 11.65 39.79
CA ALA A 81 12.97 12.24 38.46
C ALA A 81 13.03 11.16 37.36
N TRP A 82 13.87 10.14 37.54
CA TRP A 82 13.92 8.97 36.67
C TRP A 82 12.63 8.14 36.73
N GLY A 83 12.11 7.91 37.94
CA GLY A 83 10.84 7.23 38.14
C GLY A 83 9.68 7.96 37.47
N ALA A 84 9.58 9.27 37.67
CA ALA A 84 8.56 10.12 37.04
C ALA A 84 8.69 10.14 35.50
N ALA A 85 9.91 10.18 34.97
CA ALA A 85 10.16 10.13 33.52
C ALA A 85 9.77 8.78 32.92
N LEU A 86 10.09 7.66 33.57
CA LEU A 86 9.71 6.31 33.13
C LEU A 86 8.19 6.11 33.17
N LEU A 87 7.54 6.56 34.25
CA LEU A 87 6.09 6.43 34.43
C LEU A 87 5.33 7.35 33.47
N GLY A 88 5.87 8.55 33.23
CA GLY A 88 5.42 9.46 32.19
C GLY A 88 5.61 8.89 30.78
N ALA A 89 6.73 8.23 30.50
CA ALA A 89 6.97 7.55 29.24
C ALA A 89 5.95 6.43 29.02
N LEU A 90 5.75 5.57 30.02
CA LEU A 90 4.80 4.47 29.94
C LEU A 90 3.37 4.97 29.72
N THR A 91 2.95 5.96 30.50
CA THR A 91 1.60 6.52 30.43
C THR A 91 1.39 7.27 29.12
N GLY A 92 2.35 8.11 28.74
CA GLY A 92 2.30 8.90 27.51
C GLY A 92 2.33 8.06 26.24
N TYR A 93 3.19 7.04 26.18
CA TYR A 93 3.20 6.11 25.04
C TYR A 93 1.98 5.19 25.01
N THR A 94 1.44 4.77 26.16
CA THR A 94 0.19 3.99 26.21
C THR A 94 -0.99 4.83 25.71
N LEU A 95 -1.12 6.08 26.16
CA LEU A 95 -2.15 7.01 25.67
C LEU A 95 -1.99 7.30 24.19
N LEU A 96 -0.75 7.51 23.72
CA LEU A 96 -0.45 7.73 22.32
C LEU A 96 -0.84 6.51 21.47
N ALA A 97 -0.49 5.30 21.91
CA ALA A 97 -0.86 4.06 21.23
C ALA A 97 -2.38 3.85 21.21
N GLY A 98 -3.06 4.17 22.32
CA GLY A 98 -4.53 4.15 22.39
C GLY A 98 -5.18 5.14 21.44
N LEU A 99 -4.64 6.36 21.35
CA LEU A 99 -5.09 7.39 20.42
C LEU A 99 -4.87 6.97 18.96
N GLU A 100 -3.70 6.42 18.61
CA GLU A 100 -3.41 5.91 17.27
C GLU A 100 -4.36 4.76 16.91
N ALA A 101 -4.55 3.79 17.82
CA ALA A 101 -5.47 2.67 17.63
C ALA A 101 -6.92 3.13 17.46
N TRP A 102 -7.36 4.14 18.23
CA TRP A 102 -8.70 4.72 18.12
C TRP A 102 -8.89 5.45 16.79
N LEU A 103 -7.93 6.29 16.38
CA LEU A 103 -8.00 7.00 15.11
C LEU A 103 -7.99 6.04 13.91
N ASP A 104 -7.22 4.95 13.99
CA ASP A 104 -7.18 3.93 12.94
C ASP A 104 -8.47 3.10 12.91
N ARG A 105 -9.14 2.90 14.05
CA ARG A 105 -10.50 2.32 14.10
C ARG A 105 -11.53 3.29 13.52
N SER A 106 -11.47 4.58 13.86
CA SER A 106 -12.38 5.61 13.33
C SER A 106 -12.23 5.82 11.82
N ARG A 107 -11.02 5.74 11.28
CA ARG A 107 -10.80 5.75 9.81
C ARG A 107 -11.42 4.53 9.14
N ARG A 108 -11.23 3.35 9.71
CA ARG A 108 -11.84 2.09 9.25
C ARG A 108 -13.37 2.11 9.32
N HIS A 109 -13.94 2.81 10.30
CA HIS A 109 -15.39 3.02 10.40
C HIS A 109 -15.91 4.16 9.52
N GLY A 110 -15.11 5.20 9.28
CA GLY A 110 -15.45 6.33 8.41
C GLY A 110 -15.48 5.95 6.92
N SER A 111 -14.54 5.12 6.46
CA SER A 111 -14.61 4.50 5.12
C SER A 111 -15.74 3.47 5.01
N TRP A 112 -16.23 2.98 6.15
CA TRP A 112 -17.37 2.07 6.27
C TRP A 112 -18.71 2.81 6.43
N ARG A 113 -18.75 4.15 6.32
CA ARG A 113 -20.03 4.86 6.23
C ARG A 113 -20.55 4.81 4.79
N ARG A 114 -20.80 3.58 4.32
CA ARG A 114 -21.58 3.30 3.12
C ARG A 114 -23.04 3.18 3.56
N ASP A 115 -23.85 4.06 3.00
CA ASP A 115 -25.31 4.14 3.05
C ASP A 115 -26.00 4.13 4.44
N PRO A 116 -26.47 5.29 4.94
CA PRO A 116 -27.28 5.38 6.16
C PRO A 116 -28.60 4.59 6.09
N THR A 117 -29.04 4.19 4.90
CA THR A 117 -30.32 3.50 4.71
C THR A 117 -30.26 2.01 5.05
N ALA A 118 -29.08 1.37 5.05
CA ALA A 118 -28.94 -0.06 5.36
C ALA A 118 -28.88 -0.36 6.87
N ALA A 119 -28.48 0.61 7.69
CA ALA A 119 -28.26 0.40 9.13
C ALA A 119 -29.50 0.64 10.00
N ALA A 120 -30.58 1.21 9.44
CA ALA A 120 -31.75 1.61 10.23
C ALA A 120 -32.72 0.46 10.57
N SER A 121 -32.50 -0.76 10.05
CA SER A 121 -33.40 -1.91 10.28
C SER A 121 -32.69 -3.22 10.62
N ALA A 122 -31.37 -3.23 10.82
CA ALA A 122 -30.66 -4.48 11.03
C ALA A 122 -30.87 -5.00 12.46
N GLU A 123 -31.68 -6.05 12.60
CA GLU A 123 -31.84 -6.77 13.86
C GLU A 123 -30.49 -7.36 14.30
N TRP A 124 -30.23 -7.45 15.60
CA TRP A 124 -28.95 -7.93 16.18
C TRP A 124 -28.38 -9.21 15.56
N ARG A 125 -29.26 -10.09 15.05
CA ARG A 125 -28.88 -11.32 14.33
C ARG A 125 -28.13 -11.02 13.03
N GLU A 126 -28.51 -9.99 12.30
CA GLU A 126 -27.87 -9.57 11.05
C GLU A 126 -26.49 -8.96 11.30
N LEU A 127 -26.32 -8.24 12.42
CA LEU A 127 -25.01 -7.72 12.84
C LEU A 127 -24.05 -8.84 13.28
N ALA A 128 -24.56 -9.90 13.91
CA ALA A 128 -23.74 -11.06 14.30
C ALA A 128 -23.31 -11.91 13.10
N MET A 129 -24.09 -11.89 12.01
CA MET A 129 -23.80 -12.58 10.76
C MET A 129 -23.05 -11.70 9.75
N ALA A 130 -22.85 -10.41 10.04
CA ALA A 130 -22.09 -9.52 9.19
C ALA A 130 -20.62 -9.97 9.14
N PRO A 131 -20.02 -10.11 7.94
CA PRO A 131 -18.64 -10.54 7.80
C PRO A 131 -17.69 -9.60 8.55
N ILE A 132 -16.86 -10.16 9.42
CA ILE A 132 -15.84 -9.42 10.17
C ILE A 132 -14.62 -9.22 9.26
N GLY A 133 -14.58 -8.10 8.55
CA GLY A 133 -13.45 -7.74 7.68
C GLY A 133 -13.88 -6.95 6.44
N PRO A 134 -12.93 -6.44 5.64
CA PRO A 134 -13.26 -5.94 4.32
C PRO A 134 -13.98 -7.07 3.54
N PRO A 135 -14.92 -6.74 2.63
CA PRO A 135 -15.48 -7.75 1.74
C PRO A 135 -14.34 -8.45 1.03
N ALA A 136 -14.09 -9.71 1.40
CA ALA A 136 -13.06 -10.53 0.81
C ALA A 136 -13.62 -11.05 -0.50
N GLU A 137 -13.26 -10.40 -1.59
CA GLU A 137 -13.49 -10.94 -2.92
C GLU A 137 -12.48 -12.07 -3.15
N ILE A 138 -12.98 -13.28 -3.41
CA ILE A 138 -12.12 -14.40 -3.80
C ILE A 138 -11.70 -14.15 -5.24
N ILE A 139 -10.39 -13.96 -5.44
CA ILE A 139 -9.80 -13.73 -6.75
C ILE A 139 -9.41 -15.08 -7.34
N GLU A 140 -10.27 -15.60 -8.21
CA GLU A 140 -9.98 -16.83 -8.96
C GLU A 140 -9.28 -16.49 -10.27
N LEU A 141 -7.96 -16.75 -10.31
CA LEU A 141 -7.16 -16.50 -11.50
C LEU A 141 -7.43 -17.57 -12.57
N GLN A 142 -7.80 -17.13 -13.76
CA GLN A 142 -7.83 -17.98 -14.94
C GLN A 142 -6.42 -18.17 -15.46
N LEU A 143 -5.96 -19.42 -15.54
CA LEU A 143 -4.61 -19.72 -15.96
C LEU A 143 -4.38 -19.31 -17.42
N PRO A 144 -3.18 -18.78 -17.74
CA PRO A 144 -2.86 -18.40 -19.11
C PRO A 144 -2.65 -19.64 -19.98
N ALA A 145 -3.42 -19.73 -21.07
CA ALA A 145 -3.24 -20.76 -22.09
C ALA A 145 -2.02 -20.45 -22.96
N TRP A 146 -0.83 -20.83 -22.48
CA TRP A 146 0.43 -20.66 -23.20
C TRP A 146 0.44 -21.50 -24.48
N GLN A 147 0.65 -20.83 -25.61
CA GLN A 147 0.73 -21.43 -26.93
C GLN A 147 2.08 -21.07 -27.56
N SER A 148 2.62 -22.01 -28.33
CA SER A 148 3.78 -21.74 -29.18
C SER A 148 3.32 -21.05 -30.46
N ALA A 149 3.96 -19.94 -30.80
CA ALA A 149 3.65 -19.17 -32.01
C ALA A 149 4.50 -19.57 -33.22
N GLU A 150 5.33 -20.61 -33.11
CA GLU A 150 6.17 -21.11 -34.21
C GLU A 150 5.36 -21.53 -35.44
N THR A 151 4.13 -22.02 -35.26
CA THR A 151 3.22 -22.40 -36.35
C THR A 151 2.14 -21.34 -36.64
N GLY A 152 2.28 -20.15 -36.05
CA GLY A 152 1.26 -19.11 -36.04
C GLY A 152 0.29 -19.26 -34.86
N LEU A 153 -0.14 -18.12 -34.34
CA LEU A 153 -1.00 -18.03 -33.16
C LEU A 153 -2.39 -17.50 -33.54
N LEU A 154 -3.44 -18.13 -33.02
CA LEU A 154 -4.81 -17.69 -33.21
C LEU A 154 -5.18 -16.68 -32.12
N ASP A 155 -5.58 -15.49 -32.55
CA ASP A 155 -6.15 -14.45 -31.70
C ASP A 155 -7.59 -14.82 -31.33
N PRO A 156 -8.02 -14.69 -30.07
CA PRO A 156 -9.43 -14.80 -29.67
C PRO A 156 -10.39 -13.93 -30.51
N LEU A 157 -9.90 -12.82 -31.06
CA LEU A 157 -10.66 -11.97 -32.00
C LEU A 157 -10.66 -12.48 -33.45
N ALA A 158 -10.34 -13.76 -33.66
CA ALA A 158 -10.29 -14.46 -34.95
C ALA A 158 -9.28 -13.87 -35.97
N HIS A 159 -8.28 -13.13 -35.49
CA HIS A 159 -7.15 -12.67 -36.29
C HIS A 159 -5.96 -13.62 -36.19
N ARG A 160 -5.04 -13.54 -37.16
CA ARG A 160 -3.80 -14.31 -37.14
C ARG A 160 -2.67 -13.44 -36.61
N VAL A 161 -1.91 -13.97 -35.66
CA VAL A 161 -0.67 -13.37 -35.18
C VAL A 161 0.50 -14.19 -35.66
N GLU A 162 1.45 -13.52 -36.29
CA GLU A 162 2.65 -14.15 -36.81
C GLU A 162 3.84 -13.84 -35.92
N TYR A 163 4.61 -14.87 -35.60
CA TYR A 163 5.90 -14.71 -34.96
C TYR A 163 6.99 -14.66 -36.03
N ARG A 164 7.70 -13.52 -36.16
CA ARG A 164 8.76 -13.32 -37.16
C ARG A 164 10.00 -12.75 -36.50
N GLY A 165 11.12 -13.46 -36.65
CA GLY A 165 12.39 -13.08 -36.04
C GLY A 165 12.35 -13.22 -34.52
N ASP A 166 12.25 -12.09 -33.83
CA ASP A 166 12.27 -11.95 -32.36
C ASP A 166 11.01 -11.26 -31.81
N GLY A 167 9.92 -11.29 -32.55
CA GLY A 167 8.70 -10.57 -32.19
C GLY A 167 7.42 -11.05 -32.85
N PHE A 168 6.31 -10.51 -32.36
CA PHE A 168 4.97 -10.76 -32.85
C PHE A 168 4.50 -9.61 -33.73
N VAL A 169 3.88 -9.97 -34.85
CA VAL A 169 3.23 -9.03 -35.76
C VAL A 169 1.74 -9.36 -35.80
N PHE A 170 0.93 -8.37 -35.49
CA PHE A 170 -0.53 -8.46 -35.48
C PHE A 170 -1.11 -7.93 -36.79
N SER A 171 -2.34 -8.32 -37.11
CA SER A 171 -3.02 -7.95 -38.36
C SER A 171 -3.32 -6.46 -38.49
N ASP A 172 -3.38 -5.73 -37.38
CA ASP A 172 -3.52 -4.27 -37.32
C ASP A 172 -2.19 -3.53 -37.59
N GLY A 173 -1.10 -4.28 -37.84
CA GLY A 173 0.25 -3.74 -38.03
C GLY A 173 1.01 -3.48 -36.72
N SER A 174 0.39 -3.70 -35.56
CA SER A 174 1.06 -3.60 -34.27
C SER A 174 2.16 -4.65 -34.16
N ARG A 175 3.29 -4.27 -33.55
CA ARG A 175 4.45 -5.14 -33.40
C ARG A 175 4.95 -5.17 -31.96
N ILE A 176 5.33 -6.35 -31.50
CA ILE A 176 5.94 -6.58 -30.20
C ILE A 176 7.30 -7.22 -30.42
N ASP A 177 8.37 -6.47 -30.16
CA ASP A 177 9.75 -6.95 -30.30
C ASP A 177 10.31 -7.52 -29.00
N GLY A 178 11.37 -8.32 -29.12
CA GLY A 178 12.11 -8.89 -27.99
C GLY A 178 11.28 -9.84 -27.12
N ALA A 179 10.27 -10.46 -27.72
CA ALA A 179 9.42 -11.47 -27.09
C ALA A 179 9.82 -12.86 -27.60
N GLY A 180 9.74 -13.86 -26.73
CA GLY A 180 9.95 -15.26 -27.11
C GLY A 180 8.69 -15.86 -27.76
N PRO A 181 8.79 -17.08 -28.32
CA PRO A 181 7.71 -17.68 -29.12
C PRO A 181 6.51 -18.15 -28.29
N GLN A 182 6.59 -18.13 -26.95
CA GLN A 182 5.48 -18.51 -26.07
C GLN A 182 4.62 -17.31 -25.72
N ALA A 183 3.36 -17.36 -26.11
CA ALA A 183 2.39 -16.30 -25.87
C ALA A 183 1.04 -16.85 -25.36
N ALA A 184 0.28 -15.99 -24.71
CA ALA A 184 -1.06 -16.25 -24.22
C ALA A 184 -1.90 -14.98 -24.35
N PHE A 185 -3.19 -15.15 -24.61
CA PHE A 185 -4.16 -14.06 -24.56
C PHE A 185 -4.97 -14.12 -23.27
N SER A 186 -5.51 -12.98 -22.86
CA SER A 186 -6.61 -12.97 -21.89
C SER A 186 -7.88 -13.57 -22.53
N PRO A 187 -8.84 -14.02 -21.72
CA PRO A 187 -10.05 -14.70 -22.22
C PRO A 187 -10.83 -13.91 -23.28
N ALA A 188 -11.02 -12.59 -23.08
CA ALA A 188 -11.66 -11.72 -24.07
C ALA A 188 -10.69 -11.17 -25.13
N GLY A 189 -9.41 -11.51 -25.05
CA GLY A 189 -8.38 -11.09 -26.00
C GLY A 189 -7.88 -9.66 -25.82
N ARG A 190 -8.32 -8.91 -24.80
CA ARG A 190 -7.83 -7.54 -24.51
C ARG A 190 -6.33 -7.49 -24.29
N TRP A 191 -5.81 -8.44 -23.50
CA TRP A 191 -4.38 -8.50 -23.21
C TRP A 191 -3.70 -9.58 -24.03
N PHE A 192 -2.50 -9.24 -24.47
CA PHE A 192 -1.55 -10.20 -25.00
C PHE A 192 -0.33 -10.27 -24.08
N GLY A 193 0.06 -11.49 -23.71
CA GLY A 193 1.25 -11.75 -22.91
C GLY A 193 2.21 -12.67 -23.64
N ALA A 194 3.48 -12.32 -23.72
CA ALA A 194 4.53 -13.17 -24.27
C ALA A 194 5.73 -13.28 -23.32
N ARG A 195 6.25 -14.50 -23.14
CA ARG A 195 7.44 -14.70 -22.31
C ARG A 195 8.65 -14.08 -22.99
N MET A 196 9.57 -13.50 -22.22
CA MET A 196 10.83 -13.04 -22.79
C MET A 196 11.68 -14.24 -23.28
N PRO A 197 12.57 -14.07 -24.28
CA PRO A 197 13.37 -15.16 -24.84
C PRO A 197 14.22 -15.93 -23.81
N ASN A 198 14.67 -15.25 -22.75
CA ASN A 198 15.46 -15.85 -21.67
C ASN A 198 14.61 -16.50 -20.56
N GLY A 199 13.28 -16.51 -20.69
CA GLY A 199 12.34 -17.02 -19.69
C GLY A 199 12.28 -16.20 -18.39
N ARG A 200 13.01 -15.08 -18.29
CA ARG A 200 13.13 -14.25 -17.07
C ARG A 200 12.38 -12.93 -17.19
N GLY A 201 11.12 -13.03 -17.56
CA GLY A 201 10.24 -11.87 -17.66
C GLY A 201 9.09 -12.11 -18.61
N ILE A 202 8.20 -11.13 -18.65
CA ILE A 202 7.06 -11.12 -19.55
C ILE A 202 6.93 -9.76 -20.24
N VAL A 203 6.48 -9.80 -21.48
CA VAL A 203 6.00 -8.65 -22.23
C VAL A 203 4.48 -8.72 -22.24
N LEU A 204 3.83 -7.68 -21.73
CA LEU A 204 2.38 -7.51 -21.76
C LEU A 204 2.03 -6.38 -22.72
N TRP A 205 0.93 -6.54 -23.45
CA TRP A 205 0.39 -5.51 -24.31
C TRP A 205 -1.11 -5.37 -24.05
N ASP A 206 -1.52 -4.17 -23.61
CA ASP A 206 -2.91 -3.74 -23.55
C ASP A 206 -3.31 -3.28 -24.95
N ARG A 207 -4.19 -4.04 -25.60
CA ARG A 207 -4.61 -3.77 -26.97
C ARG A 207 -5.65 -2.65 -27.05
N GLU A 208 -6.44 -2.44 -26.00
CA GLU A 208 -7.42 -1.36 -25.96
C GLU A 208 -6.73 -0.01 -25.76
N ARG A 209 -5.73 0.03 -24.88
CA ARG A 209 -4.97 1.26 -24.58
C ARG A 209 -3.72 1.42 -25.44
N HIS A 210 -3.40 0.44 -26.27
CA HIS A 210 -2.17 0.34 -27.06
C HIS A 210 -0.89 0.55 -26.22
N GLN A 211 -0.86 0.02 -24.98
CA GLN A 211 0.27 0.18 -24.06
C GLN A 211 1.04 -1.12 -23.87
N GLN A 212 2.37 -1.04 -24.01
CA GLN A 212 3.27 -2.19 -23.81
C GLN A 212 4.01 -2.06 -22.48
N HIS A 213 4.08 -3.16 -21.74
CA HIS A 213 4.81 -3.27 -20.48
C HIS A 213 5.82 -4.42 -20.57
N ARG A 214 7.10 -4.10 -20.34
CA ARG A 214 8.19 -5.10 -20.26
C ARG A 214 8.61 -5.28 -18.81
N LEU A 215 8.25 -6.43 -18.25
CA LEU A 215 8.43 -6.70 -16.82
C LEU A 215 9.47 -7.81 -16.63
N ARG A 216 10.70 -7.40 -16.30
CA ARG A 216 11.81 -8.33 -16.01
C ARG A 216 11.63 -8.95 -14.63
N GLY A 217 11.87 -10.25 -14.53
CA GLY A 217 11.74 -10.98 -13.25
C GLY A 217 10.31 -11.13 -12.75
N TRP A 218 9.32 -10.83 -13.59
CA TRP A 218 7.90 -11.10 -13.34
C TRP A 218 7.38 -12.16 -14.30
N GLN A 219 6.44 -12.95 -13.84
CA GLN A 219 5.78 -14.01 -14.58
C GLN A 219 4.28 -13.84 -14.45
N LEU A 220 3.53 -14.12 -15.52
CA LEU A 220 2.08 -14.10 -15.51
C LEU A 220 1.56 -15.38 -14.88
N CYS A 221 0.82 -15.22 -13.78
CA CYS A 221 0.17 -16.30 -13.07
C CYS A 221 -1.22 -16.58 -13.64
N GLY A 222 -1.92 -15.54 -14.08
CA GLY A 222 -3.25 -15.67 -14.64
C GLY A 222 -3.95 -14.35 -14.87
N TRP A 223 -5.21 -14.47 -15.24
CA TRP A 223 -6.09 -13.38 -15.59
C TRP A 223 -7.25 -13.31 -14.59
N TYR A 224 -7.59 -12.11 -14.17
CA TYR A 224 -8.81 -11.86 -13.39
C TYR A 224 -9.53 -10.66 -13.98
N ARG A 225 -10.80 -10.82 -14.38
CA ARG A 225 -11.59 -9.75 -15.02
C ARG A 225 -10.84 -9.04 -16.16
N GLU A 226 -10.18 -9.80 -17.03
CA GLU A 226 -9.35 -9.25 -18.12
C GLU A 226 -8.17 -8.39 -17.66
N GLU A 227 -7.66 -8.60 -16.45
CA GLU A 227 -6.43 -7.96 -15.96
C GLU A 227 -5.33 -8.99 -15.70
N PRO A 228 -4.06 -8.66 -16.02
CA PRO A 228 -2.93 -9.55 -15.75
C PRO A 228 -2.55 -9.54 -14.26
N TRP A 229 -2.43 -10.74 -13.70
CA TRP A 229 -1.90 -10.99 -12.36
C TRP A 229 -0.54 -11.68 -12.43
N LEU A 230 0.41 -11.13 -11.69
CA LEU A 230 1.83 -11.39 -11.86
C LEU A 230 2.47 -11.82 -10.53
N SER A 231 3.46 -12.69 -10.59
CA SER A 231 4.34 -12.99 -9.45
C SER A 231 5.80 -12.91 -9.86
N ARG A 232 6.70 -12.79 -8.87
CA ARG A 232 8.15 -12.83 -9.13
C ARG A 232 8.68 -14.26 -9.24
N ARG A 233 8.11 -15.16 -8.44
CA ARG A 233 8.44 -16.59 -8.39
C ARG A 233 7.18 -17.40 -8.21
N GLU A 234 7.26 -18.67 -8.57
CA GLU A 234 6.22 -19.63 -8.25
C GLU A 234 6.03 -19.72 -6.73
N GLY A 235 4.78 -19.62 -6.26
CA GLY A 235 4.43 -19.59 -4.84
C GLY A 235 4.44 -18.20 -4.18
N ASP A 236 4.97 -17.16 -4.84
CA ASP A 236 4.83 -15.78 -4.34
C ASP A 236 3.37 -15.30 -4.48
N MET A 237 2.95 -14.39 -3.59
CA MET A 237 1.64 -13.75 -3.67
C MET A 237 1.46 -13.05 -5.03
N PRO A 238 0.41 -13.41 -5.81
CA PRO A 238 0.10 -12.72 -7.06
C PRO A 238 -0.29 -11.27 -6.80
N LEU A 239 0.13 -10.37 -7.69
CA LEU A 239 -0.18 -8.95 -7.66
C LEU A 239 -0.80 -8.51 -8.99
N ALA A 240 -1.78 -7.61 -8.93
CA ALA A 240 -2.32 -6.96 -10.11
C ALA A 240 -1.27 -6.04 -10.77
N LEU A 241 -1.44 -5.75 -12.06
CA LEU A 241 -0.51 -4.90 -12.80
C LEU A 241 -0.28 -3.50 -12.19
N PRO A 242 -1.29 -2.75 -11.70
CA PRO A 242 -1.07 -1.45 -11.06
C PRO A 242 -0.10 -1.53 -9.88
N ALA A 243 -0.27 -2.54 -9.01
CA ALA A 243 0.64 -2.83 -7.90
C ALA A 243 2.08 -3.11 -8.37
N VAL A 244 2.23 -3.89 -9.44
CA VAL A 244 3.55 -4.19 -10.04
C VAL A 244 4.22 -2.95 -10.62
N LEU A 245 3.42 -2.03 -11.18
CA LEU A 245 3.87 -0.74 -11.70
C LEU A 245 4.08 0.31 -10.59
N GLY A 246 3.65 0.03 -9.36
CA GLY A 246 3.75 0.96 -8.22
C GLY A 246 2.70 2.07 -8.23
N ARG A 247 1.51 1.83 -8.81
CA ARG A 247 0.40 2.80 -8.94
C ARG A 247 -0.76 2.59 -7.95
N ASP A 248 -0.66 1.62 -7.04
CA ASP A 248 -1.71 1.34 -6.04
C ASP A 248 -1.95 2.48 -5.02
N ASP A 249 -1.07 3.50 -4.99
CA ASP A 249 -1.20 4.67 -4.09
C ASP A 249 -1.96 5.86 -4.73
N GLU A 250 -2.51 5.72 -5.95
CA GLU A 250 -3.18 6.83 -6.68
C GLU A 250 -4.71 6.92 -6.54
N ASP A 251 -5.37 6.03 -5.78
CA ASP A 251 -6.84 6.03 -5.59
C ASP A 251 -7.29 6.21 -4.12
#